data_AF-A0A6S7GWE5-F1
#
_entry.id   AF-A0A6S7GWE5-F1
#
_cell.length_a   1.000
_cell.length_b   1.000
_cell.length_c   1.000
_cell.angle_alpha   90.00
_cell.angle_beta   90.00
_cell.angle_gamma   90.00
#
_symmetry.space_group_name_H-M   'P 1'
#
loop_
_entity.id
_entity.type
_entity.pdbx_description
1 polymer ?
#
loop_
_entity_poly.entity_id
_entity_poly.type
_entity_poly.pdbx_seq_one_letter_code
_entity_poly.pdbx_strand_id
1 'polypeptide(L)'
;MNITLFHWGLHAWVVYVLVGLLLAYVGHRHGRPMTIRSCFYPLIGDRVYGLAGDLIDTLSVVGTMFGVCTSLGLGVITLNSGLHRLSSSIDDDDQTTRIIIIWVITAMATISVVSGLKVGIRRLSEICFGLGMFLMLFVFFRGNTWYFLNVYVQGVGYYFQYAIELSFHTEAYAQEGNAPDGKENPNWMEDWTIFYWGWWISWSPYVGMFIAKISRGRTIRNYLMCTMTAPILYTFLWFSIFGGAGLTMEREAALAGINCSSELGGKYAKESYQGMFRLSCRTEAQMFFDLMQSYNENLTPFLYVISLVSIALYFVTSSDSGSLVIDCLSANGSHDPPVIQRVFWAVTEGACATGLLVAGGTDALTALQTVSVAAGLPYTVIVCFMCVALWKAITSEGNPDRKSSGFLTSLFHVFTFPLSLQKLLDLVIAVTIPWLPAGRASAKVGGRKMYVPMVTMAVLFNTFIILLILQKVETDIAYIGWVVLMGYFAYVTGIRAEVRKAFEIDGNMFQDFLVVMFLHPFAVDQLDRQMLYERTMNDANDGAEMQDFERNATDIEEKETFIKRS
;
A
#
# COMPACT_ATOMS: atom_id res chain seq x y z
N MET A 1 -9.24 4.60 -21.74
CA MET A 1 -7.92 3.98 -21.98
C MET A 1 -6.85 4.61 -21.08
N ASN A 2 -6.64 5.93 -21.13
CA ASN A 2 -5.72 6.64 -20.22
C ASN A 2 -5.90 6.30 -18.73
N ILE A 3 -7.14 6.25 -18.23
CA ILE A 3 -7.46 5.88 -16.85
C ILE A 3 -6.98 4.45 -16.53
N THR A 4 -7.28 3.49 -17.39
CA THR A 4 -6.82 2.10 -17.24
C THR A 4 -5.29 2.02 -17.20
N LEU A 5 -4.60 2.72 -18.10
CA LEU A 5 -3.14 2.76 -18.11
C LEU A 5 -2.56 3.49 -16.89
N PHE A 6 -3.31 4.42 -16.29
CA PHE A 6 -2.94 5.05 -15.02
C PHE A 6 -3.01 4.07 -13.86
N HIS A 7 -4.11 3.33 -13.73
CA HIS A 7 -4.29 2.35 -12.64
C HIS A 7 -3.36 1.14 -12.73
N TRP A 8 -2.84 0.79 -13.91
CA TRP A 8 -2.01 -0.42 -14.13
C TRP A 8 -0.59 -0.14 -14.62
N GLY A 9 -0.26 1.13 -14.88
CA GLY A 9 1.04 1.59 -15.38
C GLY A 9 2.00 2.03 -14.28
N LEU A 10 2.70 3.16 -14.49
CA LEU A 10 3.80 3.59 -13.60
C LEU A 10 3.34 3.75 -12.15
N HIS A 11 2.12 4.24 -11.93
CA HIS A 11 1.58 4.50 -10.61
C HIS A 11 1.38 3.22 -9.78
N ALA A 12 0.93 2.13 -10.40
CA ALA A 12 0.84 0.83 -9.73
C ALA A 12 2.23 0.28 -9.39
N TRP A 13 3.16 0.34 -10.35
CA TRP A 13 4.47 -0.30 -10.22
C TRP A 13 5.44 0.46 -9.30
N VAL A 14 5.28 1.77 -9.12
CA VAL A 14 6.20 2.57 -8.29
C VAL A 14 6.24 2.10 -6.84
N VAL A 15 5.12 1.63 -6.30
CA VAL A 15 5.04 1.13 -4.92
C VAL A 15 5.87 -0.14 -4.76
N TYR A 16 5.78 -1.05 -5.73
CA TYR A 16 6.57 -2.29 -5.75
C TYR A 16 8.06 -2.03 -5.91
N VAL A 17 8.40 -1.09 -6.78
CA VAL A 17 9.77 -0.66 -7.04
C VAL A 17 10.39 -0.05 -5.77
N LEU A 18 9.65 0.80 -5.05
CA LEU A 18 10.11 1.40 -3.81
C LEU A 18 10.39 0.34 -2.74
N VAL A 19 9.39 -0.50 -2.44
CA VAL A 19 9.49 -1.53 -1.40
C VAL A 19 10.61 -2.51 -1.75
N GLY A 20 10.66 -2.98 -3.00
CA GLY A 20 11.67 -3.92 -3.45
C GLY A 20 13.08 -3.33 -3.49
N LEU A 21 13.25 -2.06 -3.86
CA LEU A 21 14.56 -1.41 -3.84
C LEU A 21 15.08 -1.28 -2.41
N LEU A 22 14.25 -0.80 -1.49
CA LEU A 22 14.67 -0.63 -0.10
C LEU A 22 14.99 -1.98 0.55
N LEU A 23 14.16 -3.01 0.31
CA LEU A 23 14.42 -4.35 0.83
C LEU A 23 15.68 -4.98 0.23
N ALA A 24 15.89 -4.83 -1.09
CA ALA A 24 17.10 -5.29 -1.76
C ALA A 24 18.34 -4.58 -1.22
N TYR A 25 18.22 -3.28 -0.94
CA TYR A 25 19.29 -2.48 -0.39
C TYR A 25 19.64 -2.94 1.03
N VAL A 26 18.69 -2.94 1.98
CA VAL A 26 18.99 -3.36 3.37
C VAL A 26 19.40 -4.84 3.46
N GLY A 27 18.81 -5.70 2.63
CA GLY A 27 19.12 -7.13 2.61
C GLY A 27 20.47 -7.45 1.97
N HIS A 28 20.66 -7.09 0.69
CA HIS A 28 21.85 -7.49 -0.05
C HIS A 28 23.07 -6.58 0.19
N ARG A 29 22.88 -5.28 0.46
CA ARG A 29 23.98 -4.32 0.70
C ARG A 29 24.44 -4.32 2.15
N HIS A 30 23.49 -4.26 3.09
CA HIS A 30 23.78 -4.17 4.53
C HIS A 30 23.67 -5.51 5.28
N GLY A 31 23.36 -6.61 4.59
CA GLY A 31 23.32 -7.95 5.19
C GLY A 31 22.23 -8.14 6.25
N ARG A 32 21.17 -7.32 6.22
CA ARG A 32 20.06 -7.42 7.18
C ARG A 32 19.07 -8.52 6.77
N PRO A 33 18.28 -9.06 7.71
CA PRO A 33 17.20 -9.98 7.38
C PRO A 33 16.25 -9.38 6.32
N MET A 34 15.81 -10.20 5.35
CA MET A 34 14.88 -9.78 4.30
C MET A 34 13.44 -9.71 4.82
N THR A 35 13.19 -8.79 5.75
CA THR A 35 11.90 -8.49 6.36
C THR A 35 11.57 -7.01 6.20
N ILE A 36 10.27 -6.65 6.21
CA ILE A 36 9.87 -5.26 6.01
C ILE A 36 10.33 -4.39 7.18
N ARG A 37 10.35 -4.89 8.42
CA ARG A 37 10.95 -4.19 9.56
C ARG A 37 12.38 -3.71 9.28
N SER A 38 13.18 -4.48 8.55
CA SER A 38 14.58 -4.13 8.26
C SER A 38 14.69 -2.90 7.37
N CYS A 39 13.68 -2.63 6.54
CA CYS A 39 13.60 -1.41 5.73
C CYS A 39 13.54 -0.14 6.58
N PHE A 40 13.10 -0.24 7.84
CA PHE A 40 12.97 0.89 8.75
C PHE A 40 14.24 1.15 9.58
N TYR A 41 15.25 0.29 9.47
CA TYR A 41 16.51 0.47 10.18
C TYR A 41 17.14 1.86 9.98
N PRO A 42 17.18 2.45 8.76
CA PRO A 42 17.70 3.79 8.56
C PRO A 42 16.98 4.85 9.40
N LEU A 43 15.70 4.65 9.71
CA LEU A 43 14.90 5.60 10.49
C LEU A 43 15.01 5.36 12.00
N ILE A 44 14.81 4.13 12.46
CA ILE A 44 14.63 3.83 13.89
C ILE A 44 15.81 3.05 14.51
N GLY A 45 16.80 2.65 13.72
CA GLY A 45 17.99 1.91 14.17
C GLY A 45 17.65 0.51 14.67
N ASP A 46 18.33 0.05 15.73
CA ASP A 46 18.14 -1.29 16.31
C ASP A 46 16.73 -1.53 16.89
N ARG A 47 15.89 -0.50 16.94
CA ARG A 47 14.49 -0.59 17.38
C ARG A 47 13.60 -1.41 16.45
N VAL A 48 14.08 -1.70 15.23
CA VAL A 48 13.43 -2.67 14.34
C VAL A 48 13.32 -4.07 14.95
N TYR A 49 14.13 -4.41 15.95
CA TYR A 49 14.09 -5.71 16.62
C TYR A 49 13.11 -5.79 17.80
N GLY A 50 12.37 -4.72 18.07
CA GLY A 50 11.31 -4.70 19.10
C GLY A 50 9.90 -4.59 18.50
N LEU A 51 8.94 -4.26 19.36
CA LEU A 51 7.50 -4.17 19.05
C LEU A 51 7.17 -3.25 17.86
N ALA A 52 7.95 -2.20 17.62
CA ALA A 52 7.78 -1.34 16.46
C ALA A 52 8.02 -2.10 15.14
N GLY A 53 9.06 -2.93 15.09
CA GLY A 53 9.32 -3.80 13.94
C GLY A 53 8.31 -4.94 13.83
N ASP A 54 7.87 -5.50 14.96
CA ASP A 54 6.81 -6.54 14.97
C ASP A 54 5.50 -6.00 14.41
N LEU A 55 5.11 -4.76 14.75
CA LEU A 55 3.94 -4.12 14.20
C LEU A 55 4.05 -3.91 12.69
N ILE A 56 5.21 -3.46 12.21
CA ILE A 56 5.47 -3.26 10.77
C ILE A 56 5.34 -4.58 10.00
N ASP A 57 5.98 -5.64 10.48
CA ASP A 57 5.90 -6.95 9.83
C ASP A 57 4.48 -7.53 9.92
N THR A 58 3.78 -7.36 11.05
CA THR A 58 2.39 -7.80 11.20
C THR A 58 1.48 -7.10 10.19
N LEU A 59 1.59 -5.79 10.05
CA LEU A 59 0.83 -5.02 9.05
C LEU A 59 1.20 -5.45 7.62
N SER A 60 2.47 -5.81 7.38
CA SER A 60 2.93 -6.31 6.09
C SER A 60 2.33 -7.69 5.75
N VAL A 61 2.27 -8.59 6.72
CA VAL A 61 1.66 -9.92 6.59
C VAL A 61 0.15 -9.79 6.36
N VAL A 62 -0.55 -9.01 7.18
CA VAL A 62 -1.99 -8.79 7.07
C VAL A 62 -2.34 -8.11 5.75
N GLY A 63 -1.59 -7.06 5.36
CA GLY A 63 -1.78 -6.38 4.08
C GLY A 63 -1.58 -7.32 2.90
N THR A 64 -0.52 -8.13 2.92
CA THR A 64 -0.27 -9.12 1.87
C THR A 64 -1.40 -10.14 1.78
N MET A 65 -1.85 -10.67 2.92
CA MET A 65 -2.92 -11.67 2.98
C MET A 65 -4.22 -11.12 2.38
N PHE A 66 -4.65 -9.92 2.75
CA PHE A 66 -5.85 -9.31 2.20
C PHE A 66 -5.73 -8.94 0.71
N GLY A 67 -4.55 -8.48 0.28
CA GLY A 67 -4.27 -8.23 -1.13
C GLY A 67 -4.36 -9.51 -1.97
N VAL A 68 -3.83 -10.63 -1.47
CA VAL A 68 -3.94 -11.95 -2.12
C VAL A 68 -5.39 -12.43 -2.12
N CYS A 69 -6.11 -12.33 -0.99
CA CYS A 69 -7.51 -12.76 -0.90
C CYS A 69 -8.43 -11.98 -1.85
N THR A 70 -8.15 -10.69 -2.08
CA THR A 70 -8.89 -9.87 -3.05
C THR A 70 -8.73 -10.43 -4.46
N SER A 71 -7.50 -10.73 -4.88
CA SER A 71 -7.21 -11.38 -6.16
C SER A 71 -7.93 -12.73 -6.30
N LEU A 72 -7.91 -13.55 -5.23
CA LEU A 72 -8.60 -14.85 -5.19
C LEU A 72 -10.11 -14.69 -5.35
N GLY A 73 -10.71 -13.74 -4.63
CA GLY A 73 -12.15 -13.49 -4.67
C GLY A 73 -12.64 -13.04 -6.04
N LEU A 74 -12.02 -12.01 -6.62
CA LEU A 74 -12.30 -11.55 -8.00
C LEU A 74 -12.17 -12.69 -9.02
N GLY A 75 -11.18 -13.52 -8.75
CA GLY A 75 -10.87 -14.67 -9.55
C GLY A 75 -11.92 -15.77 -9.56
N VAL A 76 -12.39 -16.13 -8.38
CA VAL A 76 -13.43 -17.14 -8.19
C VAL A 76 -14.74 -16.70 -8.82
N ILE A 77 -15.08 -15.41 -8.72
CA ILE A 77 -16.26 -14.85 -9.39
C ILE A 77 -16.11 -15.05 -10.91
N THR A 78 -14.93 -14.76 -11.47
CA THR A 78 -14.66 -14.95 -12.92
C THR A 78 -14.66 -16.44 -13.32
N LEU A 79 -14.05 -17.32 -12.51
CA LEU A 79 -14.05 -18.76 -12.76
C LEU A 79 -15.45 -19.36 -12.71
N ASN A 80 -16.28 -18.96 -11.75
CA ASN A 80 -17.66 -19.43 -11.67
C ASN A 80 -18.43 -19.04 -12.94
N SER A 81 -18.24 -17.80 -13.41
CA SER A 81 -18.91 -17.33 -14.62
C SER A 81 -18.47 -18.09 -15.88
N GLY A 82 -17.18 -18.40 -15.99
CA GLY A 82 -16.70 -19.25 -17.09
C GLY A 82 -17.19 -20.70 -17.01
N LEU A 83 -17.35 -21.26 -15.80
CA LEU A 83 -17.93 -22.59 -15.62
C LEU A 83 -19.43 -22.61 -15.98
N HIS A 84 -20.18 -21.58 -15.61
CA HIS A 84 -21.57 -21.39 -16.02
C HIS A 84 -21.73 -21.37 -17.55
N ARG A 85 -20.76 -20.78 -18.26
CA ARG A 85 -20.73 -20.78 -19.74
C ARG A 85 -20.52 -22.15 -20.37
N LEU A 86 -19.79 -23.04 -19.69
CA LEU A 86 -19.53 -24.40 -20.17
C LEU A 86 -20.66 -25.36 -19.78
N SER A 87 -21.26 -25.16 -18.61
CA SER A 87 -22.36 -25.98 -18.12
C SER A 87 -23.47 -25.11 -17.54
N SER A 88 -24.61 -25.09 -18.21
CA SER A 88 -25.82 -24.38 -17.77
C SER A 88 -26.41 -24.93 -16.46
N SER A 89 -25.89 -26.05 -15.96
CA SER A 89 -26.25 -26.64 -14.67
C SER A 89 -25.58 -25.99 -13.47
N ILE A 90 -24.53 -25.19 -13.68
CA ILE A 90 -23.81 -24.48 -12.62
C ILE A 90 -24.35 -23.06 -12.61
N ASP A 91 -24.89 -22.57 -11.49
CA ASP A 91 -25.43 -21.21 -11.43
C ASP A 91 -24.32 -20.14 -11.30
N ASP A 92 -24.47 -19.05 -12.06
CA ASP A 92 -23.50 -17.94 -12.13
C ASP A 92 -23.30 -17.23 -10.77
N ASP A 93 -24.32 -17.30 -9.90
CA ASP A 93 -24.33 -16.68 -8.57
C ASP A 93 -24.44 -17.67 -7.40
N ASP A 94 -24.16 -18.96 -7.63
CA ASP A 94 -24.15 -19.92 -6.53
C ASP A 94 -22.91 -19.75 -5.64
N GLN A 95 -23.15 -19.28 -4.41
CA GLN A 95 -22.14 -19.14 -3.37
C GLN A 95 -21.44 -20.47 -3.06
N THR A 96 -22.16 -21.60 -3.13
CA THR A 96 -21.59 -22.92 -2.82
C THR A 96 -20.52 -23.30 -3.83
N THR A 97 -20.80 -23.11 -5.12
CA THR A 97 -19.84 -23.33 -6.20
C THR A 97 -18.60 -22.45 -6.04
N ARG A 98 -18.76 -21.16 -5.72
CA ARG A 98 -17.64 -20.25 -5.45
C ARG A 98 -16.74 -20.76 -4.32
N ILE A 99 -17.32 -21.24 -3.22
CA ILE A 99 -16.57 -21.81 -2.08
C ILE A 99 -15.83 -23.08 -2.50
N ILE A 100 -16.46 -23.96 -3.28
CA ILE A 100 -15.82 -25.19 -3.80
C ILE A 100 -14.60 -24.82 -4.66
N ILE A 101 -14.74 -23.85 -5.57
CA ILE A 101 -13.64 -23.38 -6.43
C ILE A 101 -12.47 -22.88 -5.58
N ILE A 102 -12.73 -22.08 -4.54
CA ILE A 102 -11.69 -21.61 -3.60
C ILE A 102 -10.91 -22.79 -3.02
N TRP A 103 -11.61 -23.75 -2.41
CA TRP A 103 -10.94 -24.88 -1.74
C TRP A 103 -10.20 -25.82 -2.70
N VAL A 104 -10.70 -25.99 -3.93
CA VAL A 104 -9.98 -26.74 -4.97
C VAL A 104 -8.67 -26.03 -5.33
N ILE A 105 -8.70 -24.71 -5.54
CA ILE A 105 -7.51 -23.91 -5.86
C ILE A 105 -6.54 -23.88 -4.68
N THR A 106 -7.04 -23.70 -3.46
CA THR A 106 -6.24 -23.76 -2.24
C THR A 106 -5.57 -25.11 -2.07
N ALA A 107 -6.25 -26.22 -2.38
CA ALA A 107 -5.65 -27.55 -2.36
C ALA A 107 -4.53 -27.67 -3.41
N MET A 108 -4.76 -27.20 -4.64
CA MET A 108 -3.74 -27.18 -5.69
C MET A 108 -2.52 -26.32 -5.31
N ALA A 109 -2.75 -25.12 -4.77
CA ALA A 109 -1.69 -24.24 -4.28
C ALA A 109 -0.91 -24.89 -3.14
N THR A 110 -1.59 -25.51 -2.18
CA THR A 110 -0.96 -26.24 -1.07
C THR A 110 -0.07 -27.38 -1.58
N ILE A 111 -0.53 -28.15 -2.57
CA ILE A 111 0.28 -29.20 -3.22
C ILE A 111 1.52 -28.59 -3.89
N SER A 112 1.37 -27.44 -4.58
CA SER A 112 2.49 -26.73 -5.22
C SER A 112 3.55 -26.28 -4.19
N VAL A 113 3.09 -25.67 -3.09
CA VAL A 113 3.92 -25.20 -1.97
C VAL A 113 4.72 -26.34 -1.34
N VAL A 114 4.09 -27.51 -1.14
CA VAL A 114 4.73 -28.72 -0.58
C VAL A 114 5.73 -29.33 -1.57
N SER A 115 5.43 -29.29 -2.87
CA SER A 115 6.27 -29.84 -3.94
C SER A 115 7.59 -29.07 -4.14
N GLY A 116 7.71 -27.88 -3.54
CA GLY A 116 8.96 -27.14 -3.39
C GLY A 116 9.25 -26.12 -4.51
N LEU A 117 9.94 -25.06 -4.10
CA LEU A 117 10.16 -23.80 -4.83
C LEU A 117 10.87 -23.93 -6.17
N LYS A 118 11.73 -24.94 -6.35
CA LYS A 118 12.64 -25.00 -7.52
C LYS A 118 11.97 -25.52 -8.79
N VAL A 119 10.90 -26.32 -8.68
CA VAL A 119 10.26 -26.97 -9.84
C VAL A 119 8.82 -26.53 -10.02
N GLY A 120 8.04 -26.41 -8.93
CA GLY A 120 6.62 -26.04 -8.97
C GLY A 120 6.41 -24.61 -9.47
N ILE A 121 6.77 -23.61 -8.64
CA ILE A 121 6.55 -22.18 -8.92
C ILE A 121 7.05 -21.78 -10.30
N ARG A 122 8.29 -22.15 -10.65
CA ARG A 122 8.90 -21.75 -11.93
C ARG A 122 8.12 -22.31 -13.12
N ARG A 123 7.85 -23.63 -13.15
CA ARG A 123 7.16 -24.25 -14.29
C ARG A 123 5.72 -23.81 -14.41
N LEU A 124 4.99 -23.74 -13.28
CA LEU A 124 3.61 -23.24 -13.29
C LEU A 124 3.58 -21.79 -13.79
N SER A 125 4.51 -20.94 -13.36
CA SER A 125 4.58 -19.54 -13.82
C SER A 125 4.92 -19.41 -15.30
N GLU A 126 5.85 -20.22 -15.83
CA GLU A 126 6.19 -20.25 -17.26
C GLU A 126 4.99 -20.70 -18.12
N ILE A 127 4.26 -21.75 -17.69
CA ILE A 127 3.05 -22.22 -18.37
C ILE A 127 1.95 -21.16 -18.29
N CYS A 128 1.71 -20.60 -17.10
CA CYS A 128 0.70 -19.59 -16.86
C CYS A 128 0.91 -18.36 -17.74
N PHE A 129 2.14 -17.83 -17.75
CA PHE A 129 2.52 -16.71 -18.60
C PHE A 129 2.40 -17.07 -20.09
N GLY A 130 2.79 -18.30 -20.48
CA GLY A 130 2.65 -18.81 -21.84
C GLY A 130 1.20 -18.86 -22.31
N LEU A 131 0.27 -19.30 -21.46
CA LEU A 131 -1.17 -19.33 -21.76
C LEU A 131 -1.76 -17.92 -21.87
N GLY A 132 -1.40 -17.02 -20.96
CA GLY A 132 -1.81 -15.62 -21.03
C GLY A 132 -1.31 -14.94 -22.31
N MET A 133 -0.04 -15.16 -22.67
CA MET A 133 0.53 -14.69 -23.92
C MET A 133 -0.16 -15.29 -25.14
N PHE A 134 -0.47 -16.59 -25.12
CA PHE A 134 -1.21 -17.25 -26.20
C PHE A 134 -2.58 -16.60 -26.39
N LEU A 135 -3.36 -16.40 -25.32
CA LEU A 135 -4.67 -15.75 -25.37
C LEU A 135 -4.57 -14.32 -25.92
N MET A 136 -3.63 -13.53 -25.39
CA MET A 136 -3.42 -12.16 -25.86
C MET A 136 -3.03 -12.10 -27.34
N LEU A 137 -2.12 -12.96 -27.78
CA LEU A 137 -1.68 -13.02 -29.18
C LEU A 137 -2.79 -13.55 -30.09
N PHE A 138 -3.58 -14.52 -29.64
CA PHE A 138 -4.75 -15.00 -30.38
C PHE A 138 -5.72 -13.85 -30.65
N VAL A 139 -6.09 -13.09 -29.62
CA VAL A 139 -6.98 -11.92 -29.72
C VAL A 139 -6.37 -10.84 -30.63
N PHE A 140 -5.07 -10.59 -30.48
CA PHE A 140 -4.34 -9.60 -31.28
C PHE A 140 -4.36 -9.91 -32.78
N PHE A 141 -4.07 -11.15 -33.18
CA PHE A 141 -4.02 -11.57 -34.58
C PHE A 141 -5.40 -11.87 -35.17
N ARG A 142 -6.33 -12.36 -34.36
CA ARG A 142 -7.69 -12.69 -34.82
C ARG A 142 -8.58 -11.45 -34.93
N GLY A 143 -8.38 -10.48 -34.05
CA GLY A 143 -9.05 -9.18 -34.10
C GLY A 143 -8.39 -8.20 -35.08
N ASN A 144 -8.74 -6.92 -34.97
CA ASN A 144 -8.15 -5.88 -35.81
C ASN A 144 -6.80 -5.43 -35.23
N THR A 145 -5.74 -6.11 -35.66
CA THR A 145 -4.36 -5.88 -35.22
C THR A 145 -3.93 -4.42 -35.39
N TRP A 146 -4.26 -3.80 -36.53
CA TRP A 146 -3.92 -2.40 -36.79
C TRP A 146 -4.60 -1.46 -35.80
N TYR A 147 -5.88 -1.69 -35.54
CA TYR A 147 -6.60 -0.93 -34.53
C TYR A 147 -5.98 -1.09 -33.14
N PHE A 148 -5.62 -2.30 -32.71
CA PHE A 148 -4.97 -2.50 -31.40
C PHE A 148 -3.63 -1.76 -31.28
N LEU A 149 -2.82 -1.74 -32.35
CA LEU A 149 -1.58 -0.97 -32.38
C LEU A 149 -1.83 0.54 -32.29
N ASN A 150 -2.88 1.06 -32.96
CA ASN A 150 -3.27 2.46 -32.83
C ASN A 150 -3.77 2.79 -31.42
N VAL A 151 -4.60 1.93 -30.83
CA VAL A 151 -5.06 2.06 -29.43
C VAL A 151 -3.88 2.08 -28.47
N TYR A 152 -2.87 1.24 -28.70
CA TYR A 152 -1.65 1.24 -27.90
C TYR A 152 -0.90 2.57 -28.01
N VAL A 153 -0.53 3.00 -29.23
CA VAL A 153 0.25 4.23 -29.43
C VAL A 153 -0.50 5.45 -28.89
N GLN A 154 -1.79 5.59 -29.23
CA GLN A 154 -2.62 6.72 -28.80
C GLN A 154 -2.92 6.67 -27.31
N GLY A 155 -3.20 5.48 -26.76
CA GLY A 155 -3.44 5.27 -25.34
C GLY A 155 -2.24 5.65 -24.49
N VAL A 156 -1.04 5.26 -24.91
CA VAL A 156 0.22 5.65 -24.26
C VAL A 156 0.44 7.16 -24.32
N GLY A 157 0.20 7.79 -25.48
CA GLY A 157 0.28 9.24 -25.61
C GLY A 157 -0.66 9.97 -24.65
N TYR A 158 -1.93 9.54 -24.57
CA TYR A 158 -2.89 10.10 -23.64
C TYR A 158 -2.54 9.84 -22.18
N TYR A 159 -2.00 8.66 -21.85
CA TYR A 159 -1.55 8.38 -20.49
C TYR A 159 -0.51 9.42 -20.03
N PHE A 160 0.51 9.73 -20.84
CA PHE A 160 1.51 10.73 -20.47
C PHE A 160 0.96 12.16 -20.45
N GLN A 161 0.04 12.49 -21.36
CA GLN A 161 -0.61 13.80 -21.39
C GLN A 161 -1.44 14.05 -20.12
N TYR A 162 -2.22 13.07 -19.68
CA TYR A 162 -3.17 13.19 -18.57
C TYR A 162 -2.61 12.69 -17.23
N ALA A 163 -1.36 12.21 -17.17
CA ALA A 163 -0.77 11.67 -15.94
C ALA A 163 -0.80 12.67 -14.77
N ILE A 164 -0.52 13.95 -15.03
CA ILE A 164 -0.57 15.00 -14.01
C ILE A 164 -2.01 15.23 -13.58
N GLU A 165 -2.94 15.42 -14.51
CA GLU A 165 -4.35 15.65 -14.19
C GLU A 165 -4.94 14.52 -13.34
N LEU A 166 -4.74 13.26 -13.76
CA LEU A 166 -5.23 12.08 -13.06
C LEU A 166 -4.60 11.91 -11.66
N SER A 167 -3.35 12.36 -11.46
CA SER A 167 -2.68 12.30 -10.15
C SER A 167 -3.30 13.25 -9.12
N PHE A 168 -3.97 14.33 -9.58
CA PHE A 168 -4.64 15.30 -8.72
C PHE A 168 -6.17 15.20 -8.79
N HIS A 169 -6.69 14.18 -9.49
CA HIS A 169 -8.11 13.95 -9.60
C HIS A 169 -8.66 13.42 -8.27
N THR A 170 -9.52 14.21 -7.63
CA THR A 170 -10.10 13.93 -6.32
C THR A 170 -11.63 13.93 -6.34
N GLU A 171 -12.23 13.95 -7.54
CA GLU A 171 -13.69 14.05 -7.75
C GLU A 171 -14.40 15.22 -7.03
N ALA A 172 -13.65 16.25 -6.66
CA ALA A 172 -14.17 17.39 -5.90
C ALA A 172 -15.45 18.02 -6.50
N TYR A 173 -15.61 18.01 -7.82
CA TYR A 173 -16.81 18.54 -8.49
C TYR A 173 -17.96 17.53 -8.58
N ALA A 174 -17.67 16.23 -8.70
CA ALA A 174 -18.69 15.19 -8.77
C ALA A 174 -19.32 14.91 -7.39
N GLN A 175 -18.56 15.15 -6.32
CA GLN A 175 -19.01 15.01 -4.93
C GLN A 175 -20.18 15.94 -4.57
N GLU A 176 -20.35 17.07 -5.27
CA GLU A 176 -21.47 17.98 -5.04
C GLU A 176 -22.83 17.39 -5.50
N GLY A 177 -22.83 16.32 -6.30
CA GLY A 177 -24.05 15.59 -6.64
C GLY A 177 -25.11 16.42 -7.38
N ASN A 178 -24.69 17.52 -8.01
CA ASN A 178 -25.57 18.52 -8.61
C ASN A 178 -25.18 18.83 -10.06
N ALA A 179 -24.57 17.88 -10.77
CA ALA A 179 -24.12 18.14 -12.13
C ALA A 179 -25.34 18.41 -13.03
N PRO A 180 -25.33 19.48 -13.84
CA PRO A 180 -26.50 19.86 -14.64
C PRO A 180 -26.97 18.80 -15.65
N ASP A 181 -26.11 17.85 -16.01
CA ASP A 181 -26.41 16.76 -16.94
C ASP A 181 -26.82 15.45 -16.24
N GLY A 182 -26.78 15.39 -14.90
CA GLY A 182 -27.16 14.23 -14.10
C GLY A 182 -26.28 12.99 -14.32
N LYS A 183 -25.04 13.17 -14.80
CA LYS A 183 -24.10 12.09 -15.13
C LYS A 183 -22.95 11.95 -14.15
N GLU A 184 -22.98 12.67 -13.04
CA GLU A 184 -22.01 12.54 -11.97
C GLU A 184 -22.11 11.17 -11.30
N ASN A 185 -20.95 10.64 -10.90
CA ASN A 185 -20.87 9.51 -9.99
C ASN A 185 -19.94 9.92 -8.85
N PRO A 186 -20.47 10.32 -7.68
CA PRO A 186 -19.65 10.78 -6.57
C PRO A 186 -18.77 9.67 -5.94
N ASN A 187 -19.03 8.40 -6.28
CA ASN A 187 -18.32 7.24 -5.72
C ASN A 187 -17.32 6.61 -6.71
N TRP A 188 -17.17 7.15 -7.92
CA TRP A 188 -16.35 6.49 -8.95
C TRP A 188 -14.88 6.39 -8.53
N MET A 189 -14.33 7.39 -7.83
CA MET A 189 -12.97 7.32 -7.32
C MET A 189 -12.80 6.24 -6.26
N GLU A 190 -13.82 6.00 -5.42
CA GLU A 190 -13.83 4.95 -4.41
C GLU A 190 -13.81 3.57 -5.06
N ASP A 191 -14.71 3.35 -6.03
CA ASP A 191 -14.88 2.08 -6.74
C ASP A 191 -13.65 1.67 -7.56
N TRP A 192 -12.90 2.65 -8.07
CA TRP A 192 -11.79 2.41 -9.00
C TRP A 192 -10.43 2.85 -8.45
N THR A 193 -10.21 4.16 -8.33
CA THR A 193 -8.86 4.70 -8.10
C THR A 193 -8.36 4.38 -6.70
N ILE A 194 -9.18 4.61 -5.68
CA ILE A 194 -8.84 4.33 -4.28
C ILE A 194 -8.77 2.82 -4.05
N PHE A 195 -9.70 2.05 -4.62
CA PHE A 195 -9.63 0.59 -4.62
C PHE A 195 -8.29 0.07 -5.16
N TYR A 196 -7.89 0.47 -6.36
CA TYR A 196 -6.63 0.01 -6.96
C TYR A 196 -5.41 0.45 -6.14
N TRP A 197 -5.39 1.69 -5.63
CA TRP A 197 -4.32 2.12 -4.73
C TRP A 197 -4.25 1.27 -3.46
N GLY A 198 -5.39 1.04 -2.80
CA GLY A 198 -5.46 0.19 -1.62
C GLY A 198 -4.96 -1.22 -1.91
N TRP A 199 -5.39 -1.81 -3.02
CA TRP A 199 -4.96 -3.12 -3.48
C TRP A 199 -3.45 -3.17 -3.74
N TRP A 200 -2.89 -2.29 -4.59
CA TRP A 200 -1.46 -2.27 -4.91
C TRP A 200 -0.58 -2.03 -3.70
N ILE A 201 -0.99 -1.12 -2.81
CA ILE A 201 -0.24 -0.82 -1.59
C ILE A 201 -0.25 -2.04 -0.65
N SER A 202 -1.40 -2.67 -0.44
CA SER A 202 -1.51 -3.89 0.39
C SER A 202 -0.66 -5.05 -0.16
N TRP A 203 -0.51 -5.13 -1.48
CA TRP A 203 0.24 -6.18 -2.17
C TRP A 203 1.75 -5.91 -2.29
N SER A 204 2.17 -4.68 -1.98
CA SER A 204 3.56 -4.26 -2.16
C SER A 204 4.62 -4.97 -1.31
N PRO A 205 4.37 -5.45 -0.07
CA PRO A 205 5.35 -6.29 0.64
C PRO A 205 5.67 -7.57 -0.13
N TYR A 206 4.65 -8.21 -0.68
CA TYR A 206 4.77 -9.42 -1.49
C TYR A 206 5.59 -9.18 -2.75
N VAL A 207 5.13 -8.26 -3.60
CA VAL A 207 5.78 -8.00 -4.89
C VAL A 207 7.17 -7.42 -4.69
N GLY A 208 7.33 -6.50 -3.73
CA GLY A 208 8.62 -5.90 -3.40
C GLY A 208 9.64 -6.94 -2.94
N MET A 209 9.26 -7.88 -2.08
CA MET A 209 10.16 -8.96 -1.67
C MET A 209 10.58 -9.86 -2.83
N PHE A 210 9.64 -10.23 -3.68
CA PHE A 210 9.94 -11.03 -4.86
C PHE A 210 10.97 -10.34 -5.76
N ILE A 211 10.73 -9.07 -6.11
CA ILE A 211 11.64 -8.29 -6.97
C ILE A 211 13.01 -8.14 -6.27
N ALA A 212 13.04 -7.92 -4.95
CA ALA A 212 14.29 -7.80 -4.20
C ALA A 212 15.14 -9.08 -4.28
N LYS A 213 14.52 -10.26 -4.13
CA LYS A 213 15.21 -11.56 -4.19
C LYS A 213 15.86 -11.82 -5.55
N ILE A 214 15.16 -11.49 -6.65
CA ILE A 214 15.68 -11.70 -8.02
C ILE A 214 16.61 -10.59 -8.52
N SER A 215 16.84 -9.54 -7.73
CA SER A 215 17.62 -8.36 -8.11
C SER A 215 19.00 -8.27 -7.46
N ARG A 216 19.50 -9.36 -6.86
CA ARG A 216 20.84 -9.39 -6.23
C ARG A 216 21.94 -9.04 -7.25
N GLY A 217 22.85 -8.15 -6.86
CA GLY A 217 24.01 -7.75 -7.68
C GLY A 217 23.70 -6.74 -8.80
N ARG A 218 22.46 -6.25 -8.91
CA ARG A 218 22.11 -5.20 -9.88
C ARG A 218 22.41 -3.80 -9.31
N THR A 219 22.78 -2.87 -10.18
CA THR A 219 22.84 -1.44 -9.81
C THR A 219 21.42 -0.90 -9.62
N ILE A 220 21.26 0.14 -8.79
CA ILE A 220 19.96 0.81 -8.58
C ILE A 220 19.35 1.26 -9.92
N ARG A 221 20.17 1.82 -10.82
CA ARG A 221 19.71 2.23 -12.16
C ARG A 221 19.14 1.05 -12.97
N ASN A 222 19.86 -0.08 -13.02
CA ASN A 222 19.41 -1.25 -13.77
C ASN A 222 18.14 -1.85 -13.14
N TYR A 223 18.06 -1.86 -11.80
CA TYR A 223 16.86 -2.27 -11.07
C TYR A 223 15.63 -1.45 -11.48
N LEU A 224 15.74 -0.12 -11.43
CA LEU A 224 14.66 0.79 -11.78
C LEU A 224 14.20 0.60 -13.22
N MET A 225 15.15 0.58 -14.17
CA MET A 225 14.83 0.44 -15.59
C MET A 225 14.14 -0.89 -15.91
N CYS A 226 14.64 -2.02 -15.38
CA CYS A 226 14.00 -3.31 -15.64
C CYS A 226 12.60 -3.41 -15.02
N THR A 227 12.46 -2.98 -13.77
CA THR A 227 11.22 -3.15 -13.00
C THR A 227 10.10 -2.20 -13.46
N MET A 228 10.46 -1.00 -13.93
CA MET A 228 9.49 -0.03 -14.45
C MET A 228 9.23 -0.15 -15.95
N THR A 229 9.96 -0.99 -16.70
CA THR A 229 9.76 -1.09 -18.16
C THR A 229 8.97 -2.33 -18.55
N ALA A 230 9.51 -3.53 -18.26
CA ALA A 230 8.94 -4.77 -18.81
C ALA A 230 7.48 -5.02 -18.39
N PRO A 231 7.09 -4.85 -17.11
CA PRO A 231 5.71 -5.09 -16.72
C PRO A 231 4.73 -4.02 -17.23
N ILE A 232 5.19 -2.78 -17.37
CA ILE A 232 4.37 -1.67 -17.88
C ILE A 232 4.10 -1.85 -19.37
N LEU A 233 5.10 -2.23 -20.16
CA LEU A 233 4.90 -2.53 -21.58
C LEU A 233 3.92 -3.69 -21.76
N TYR A 234 4.04 -4.73 -20.93
CA TYR A 234 3.12 -5.86 -20.97
C TYR A 234 1.68 -5.45 -20.61
N THR A 235 1.48 -4.74 -19.50
CA THR A 235 0.14 -4.29 -19.08
C THR A 235 -0.49 -3.33 -20.10
N PHE A 236 0.30 -2.40 -20.65
CA PHE A 236 -0.17 -1.49 -21.70
C PHE A 236 -0.61 -2.24 -22.94
N LEU A 237 0.15 -3.26 -23.36
CA LEU A 237 -0.20 -4.10 -24.49
C LEU A 237 -1.47 -4.91 -24.21
N TRP A 238 -1.55 -5.54 -23.04
CA TRP A 238 -2.70 -6.32 -22.59
C TRP A 238 -4.00 -5.51 -22.64
N PHE A 239 -4.02 -4.34 -21.99
CA PHE A 239 -5.22 -3.50 -21.94
C PHE A 239 -5.54 -2.84 -23.28
N SER A 240 -4.54 -2.56 -24.12
CA SER A 240 -4.79 -2.05 -25.46
C SER A 240 -5.44 -3.09 -26.37
N ILE A 241 -5.07 -4.37 -26.22
CA ILE A 241 -5.64 -5.48 -27.00
C ILE A 241 -7.03 -5.83 -26.49
N PHE A 242 -7.16 -6.28 -25.23
CA PHE A 242 -8.45 -6.72 -24.69
C PHE A 242 -9.42 -5.56 -24.49
N GLY A 243 -8.96 -4.44 -23.94
CA GLY A 243 -9.78 -3.24 -23.77
C GLY A 243 -10.14 -2.60 -25.11
N GLY A 244 -9.22 -2.60 -26.09
CA GLY A 244 -9.53 -2.20 -27.45
C GLY A 244 -10.61 -3.07 -28.07
N ALA A 245 -10.48 -4.40 -27.96
CA ALA A 245 -11.46 -5.35 -28.50
C ALA A 245 -12.84 -5.19 -27.85
N GLY A 246 -12.88 -5.00 -26.53
CA GLY A 246 -14.12 -4.70 -25.81
C GLY A 246 -14.76 -3.38 -26.26
N LEU A 247 -13.98 -2.32 -26.46
CA LEU A 247 -14.49 -1.04 -26.98
C LEU A 247 -15.06 -1.18 -28.40
N THR A 248 -14.44 -2.00 -29.24
CA THR A 248 -14.97 -2.28 -30.59
C THR A 248 -16.31 -2.99 -30.50
N MET A 249 -16.39 -4.07 -29.73
CA MET A 249 -17.64 -4.83 -29.53
C MET A 249 -18.75 -3.94 -28.97
N GLU A 250 -18.45 -3.15 -27.95
CA GLU A 250 -19.41 -2.24 -27.31
C GLU A 250 -20.00 -1.25 -28.33
N ARG A 251 -19.16 -0.69 -29.20
CA ARG A 251 -19.57 0.27 -30.24
C ARG A 251 -20.37 -0.41 -31.34
N GLU A 252 -19.93 -1.57 -31.82
CA GLU A 252 -20.62 -2.33 -32.86
C GLU A 252 -22.00 -2.82 -32.36
N ALA A 253 -22.09 -3.28 -31.12
CA ALA A 253 -23.35 -3.64 -30.47
C ALA A 253 -24.32 -2.46 -30.41
N ALA A 254 -23.83 -1.25 -30.06
CA ALA A 254 -24.66 -0.03 -30.07
C ALA A 254 -25.20 0.29 -31.46
N LEU A 255 -24.33 0.22 -32.49
CA LEU A 255 -24.69 0.52 -33.87
C LEU A 255 -25.68 -0.51 -34.43
N ALA A 256 -25.61 -1.76 -33.96
CA ALA A 256 -26.57 -2.81 -34.27
C ALA A 256 -27.91 -2.68 -33.51
N GLY A 257 -28.06 -1.66 -32.65
CA GLY A 257 -29.30 -1.42 -31.89
C GLY A 257 -29.45 -2.29 -30.63
N ILE A 258 -28.39 -2.96 -30.20
CA ILE A 258 -28.40 -3.78 -28.98
C ILE A 258 -28.34 -2.84 -27.77
N ASN A 259 -29.34 -2.94 -26.88
CA ASN A 259 -29.40 -2.21 -25.63
C ASN A 259 -29.45 -3.19 -24.45
N CYS A 260 -29.44 -2.68 -23.21
CA CYS A 260 -29.42 -3.55 -22.03
C CYS A 260 -30.65 -4.47 -21.91
N SER A 261 -31.78 -4.11 -22.53
CA SER A 261 -33.04 -4.88 -22.50
C SER A 261 -33.19 -5.83 -23.69
N SER A 262 -32.24 -5.84 -24.62
CA SER A 262 -32.28 -6.73 -25.79
C SER A 262 -32.19 -8.20 -25.36
N GLU A 263 -33.06 -9.05 -25.92
CA GLU A 263 -33.09 -10.50 -25.64
C GLU A 263 -31.78 -11.19 -26.06
N LEU A 264 -31.18 -10.73 -27.16
CA LEU A 264 -29.88 -11.16 -27.65
C LEU A 264 -28.84 -10.05 -27.40
N GLY A 265 -27.68 -10.43 -26.87
CA GLY A 265 -26.58 -9.50 -26.60
C GLY A 265 -26.80 -8.47 -25.47
N GLY A 266 -27.99 -8.40 -24.85
CA GLY A 266 -28.29 -7.50 -23.73
C GLY A 266 -27.81 -8.00 -22.37
N LYS A 267 -28.28 -7.37 -21.28
CA LYS A 267 -27.83 -7.63 -19.89
C LYS A 267 -27.98 -9.10 -19.47
N TYR A 268 -29.19 -9.63 -19.64
CA TYR A 268 -29.54 -11.01 -19.24
C TYR A 268 -29.47 -12.01 -20.40
N ALA A 269 -28.94 -11.59 -21.55
CA ALA A 269 -28.88 -12.44 -22.72
C ALA A 269 -27.89 -13.60 -22.50
N LYS A 270 -28.34 -14.82 -22.78
CA LYS A 270 -27.47 -16.02 -22.80
C LYS A 270 -26.78 -16.19 -24.15
N GLU A 271 -27.36 -15.62 -25.19
CA GLU A 271 -26.88 -15.72 -26.56
C GLU A 271 -26.48 -14.35 -27.10
N SER A 272 -25.45 -14.36 -27.95
CA SER A 272 -24.95 -13.17 -28.63
C SER A 272 -25.82 -12.81 -29.83
N TYR A 273 -25.94 -11.52 -30.15
CA TYR A 273 -26.47 -11.13 -31.46
C TYR A 273 -25.30 -10.99 -32.44
N GLN A 274 -25.20 -11.91 -33.41
CA GLN A 274 -24.10 -11.93 -34.39
C GLN A 274 -22.70 -11.92 -33.74
N GLY A 275 -22.52 -12.65 -32.62
CA GLY A 275 -21.27 -12.68 -31.87
C GLY A 275 -21.03 -11.46 -30.96
N MET A 276 -21.97 -10.51 -30.88
CA MET A 276 -21.81 -9.27 -30.11
C MET A 276 -22.67 -9.27 -28.85
N PHE A 277 -22.10 -8.69 -27.80
CA PHE A 277 -22.78 -8.33 -26.55
C PHE A 277 -22.59 -6.84 -26.26
N ARG A 278 -23.58 -6.22 -25.63
CA ARG A 278 -23.50 -4.86 -25.11
C ARG A 278 -22.79 -4.89 -23.75
N LEU A 279 -21.45 -4.86 -23.79
CA LEU A 279 -20.58 -5.05 -22.61
C LEU A 279 -20.88 -4.07 -21.48
N SER A 280 -21.27 -2.83 -21.76
CA SER A 280 -21.65 -1.87 -20.70
C SER A 280 -22.84 -2.30 -19.84
N CYS A 281 -23.62 -3.28 -20.30
CA CYS A 281 -24.77 -3.84 -19.58
C CYS A 281 -24.46 -5.18 -18.90
N ARG A 282 -23.26 -5.74 -19.11
CA ARG A 282 -22.84 -7.06 -18.61
C ARG A 282 -22.15 -6.94 -17.27
N THR A 283 -22.10 -8.04 -16.52
CA THR A 283 -21.27 -8.10 -15.30
C THR A 283 -19.80 -8.24 -15.67
N GLU A 284 -18.90 -7.73 -14.84
CA GLU A 284 -17.45 -7.70 -15.06
C GLU A 284 -16.88 -9.11 -15.31
N ALA A 285 -17.42 -10.11 -14.61
CA ALA A 285 -17.03 -11.52 -14.74
C ALA A 285 -17.43 -12.14 -16.10
N GLN A 286 -18.53 -11.67 -16.70
CA GLN A 286 -19.06 -12.19 -17.95
C GLN A 286 -18.37 -11.58 -19.19
N MET A 287 -17.95 -10.31 -19.10
CA MET A 287 -17.40 -9.55 -20.24
C MET A 287 -16.23 -10.26 -20.93
N PHE A 288 -15.36 -10.91 -20.15
CA PHE A 288 -14.22 -11.62 -20.70
C PHE A 288 -14.63 -12.82 -21.57
N PHE A 289 -15.62 -13.60 -21.11
CA PHE A 289 -16.14 -14.74 -21.86
C PHE A 289 -17.03 -14.30 -23.03
N ASP A 290 -17.79 -13.21 -22.90
CA ASP A 290 -18.51 -12.58 -24.03
C ASP A 290 -17.55 -12.19 -25.15
N LEU A 291 -16.40 -11.62 -24.79
CA LEU A 291 -15.36 -11.29 -25.76
C LEU A 291 -14.80 -12.54 -26.43
N MET A 292 -14.51 -13.61 -25.68
CA MET A 292 -13.99 -14.85 -26.25
C MET A 292 -14.99 -15.51 -27.23
N GLN A 293 -16.29 -15.44 -26.93
CA GLN A 293 -17.35 -15.97 -27.79
C GLN A 293 -17.40 -15.29 -29.17
N SER A 294 -17.12 -13.98 -29.22
CA SER A 294 -17.26 -13.18 -30.44
C SER A 294 -16.35 -13.58 -31.59
N TYR A 295 -15.24 -14.28 -31.31
CA TYR A 295 -14.24 -14.57 -32.32
C TYR A 295 -14.62 -15.71 -33.26
N ASN A 296 -15.16 -16.80 -32.72
CA ASN A 296 -15.63 -17.96 -33.48
C ASN A 296 -16.42 -18.90 -32.57
N GLU A 297 -17.67 -19.19 -32.94
CA GLU A 297 -18.55 -20.12 -32.20
C GLU A 297 -17.92 -21.51 -32.04
N ASN A 298 -17.26 -22.04 -33.09
CA ASN A 298 -16.63 -23.36 -33.06
C ASN A 298 -15.39 -23.41 -32.14
N LEU A 299 -14.71 -22.27 -31.94
CA LEU A 299 -13.54 -22.18 -31.05
C LEU A 299 -13.92 -21.77 -29.62
N THR A 300 -15.17 -21.33 -29.41
CA THR A 300 -15.63 -20.79 -28.13
C THR A 300 -15.38 -21.74 -26.95
N PRO A 301 -15.72 -23.06 -27.03
CA PRO A 301 -15.44 -23.98 -25.92
C PRO A 301 -13.94 -24.10 -25.61
N PHE A 302 -13.10 -24.12 -26.64
CA PHE A 302 -11.64 -24.15 -26.47
C PHE A 302 -11.13 -22.88 -25.77
N LEU A 303 -11.59 -21.70 -26.20
CA LEU A 303 -11.21 -20.42 -25.60
C LEU A 303 -11.68 -20.32 -24.15
N TYR A 304 -12.89 -20.79 -23.83
CA TYR A 304 -13.38 -20.83 -22.45
C TYR A 304 -12.53 -21.73 -21.56
N VAL A 305 -12.21 -22.95 -22.02
CA VAL A 305 -11.40 -23.91 -21.25
C VAL A 305 -9.99 -23.37 -21.02
N ILE A 306 -9.32 -22.86 -22.06
CA ILE A 306 -7.95 -22.35 -21.91
C ILE A 306 -7.91 -21.10 -21.02
N SER A 307 -8.94 -20.26 -21.09
CA SER A 307 -9.14 -19.12 -20.20
C SER A 307 -9.32 -19.55 -18.74
N LEU A 308 -10.21 -20.51 -18.47
CA LEU A 308 -10.43 -21.05 -17.12
C LEU A 308 -9.15 -21.66 -16.55
N VAL A 309 -8.43 -22.46 -17.35
CA VAL A 309 -7.15 -23.03 -16.94
C VAL A 309 -6.11 -21.93 -16.67
N SER A 310 -6.03 -20.92 -17.53
CA SER A 310 -5.12 -19.78 -17.33
C SER A 310 -5.43 -19.04 -16.03
N ILE A 311 -6.69 -18.70 -15.78
CA ILE A 311 -7.14 -18.01 -14.58
C ILE A 311 -6.85 -18.85 -13.33
N ALA A 312 -7.17 -20.15 -13.35
CA ALA A 312 -6.88 -21.07 -12.24
C ALA A 312 -5.37 -21.15 -11.96
N LEU A 313 -4.53 -21.25 -13.00
CA LEU A 313 -3.07 -21.27 -12.84
C LEU A 313 -2.52 -19.93 -12.32
N TYR A 314 -3.07 -18.79 -12.73
CA TYR A 314 -2.71 -17.48 -12.16
C TYR A 314 -3.01 -17.44 -10.65
N PHE A 315 -4.11 -18.03 -10.20
CA PHE A 315 -4.39 -18.08 -8.76
C PHE A 315 -3.52 -19.05 -7.99
N VAL A 316 -3.30 -20.25 -8.54
CA VAL A 316 -2.40 -21.22 -7.90
C VAL A 316 -1.00 -20.63 -7.76
N THR A 317 -0.46 -20.00 -8.81
CA THR A 317 0.85 -19.35 -8.77
C THR A 317 0.91 -18.13 -7.84
N SER A 318 -0.15 -17.32 -7.82
CA SER A 318 -0.25 -16.15 -6.94
C SER A 318 -0.35 -16.54 -5.47
N SER A 319 -1.15 -17.55 -5.11
CA SER A 319 -1.28 -18.03 -3.72
C SER A 319 -0.03 -18.77 -3.25
N ASP A 320 0.59 -19.59 -4.11
CA ASP A 320 1.88 -20.24 -3.79
C ASP A 320 2.98 -19.19 -3.49
N SER A 321 3.10 -18.18 -4.36
CA SER A 321 4.08 -17.12 -4.18
C SER A 321 3.74 -16.20 -2.99
N GLY A 322 2.46 -15.89 -2.78
CA GLY A 322 1.96 -15.08 -1.67
C GLY A 322 2.23 -15.72 -0.32
N SER A 323 1.80 -16.98 -0.16
CA SER A 323 2.01 -17.77 1.05
C SER A 323 3.49 -17.96 1.37
N LEU A 324 4.36 -18.15 0.36
CA LEU A 324 5.81 -18.16 0.55
C LEU A 324 6.36 -16.85 1.12
N VAL A 325 5.90 -15.70 0.61
CA VAL A 325 6.40 -14.41 1.10
C VAL A 325 5.89 -14.12 2.51
N ILE A 326 4.61 -14.37 2.78
CA ILE A 326 4.07 -14.27 4.15
C ILE A 326 4.86 -15.18 5.09
N ASP A 327 5.19 -16.39 4.64
CA ASP A 327 5.98 -17.32 5.43
C ASP A 327 7.40 -16.83 5.69
N CYS A 328 8.09 -16.30 4.66
CA CYS A 328 9.39 -15.66 4.81
C CYS A 328 9.33 -14.49 5.81
N LEU A 329 8.32 -13.63 5.73
CA LEU A 329 8.13 -12.51 6.66
C LEU A 329 7.93 -13.00 8.09
N SER A 330 7.11 -14.04 8.26
CA SER A 330 6.80 -14.64 9.56
C SER A 330 7.97 -15.45 10.15
N ALA A 331 8.91 -15.91 9.30
CA ALA A 331 10.14 -16.62 9.68
C ALA A 331 11.38 -15.71 9.72
N ASN A 332 11.20 -14.43 10.07
CA ASN A 332 12.26 -13.41 10.19
C ASN A 332 13.18 -13.31 8.95
N GLY A 333 12.59 -13.43 7.76
CA GLY A 333 13.29 -13.30 6.47
C GLY A 333 14.05 -14.55 6.04
N SER A 334 13.77 -15.71 6.65
CA SER A 334 14.38 -16.98 6.26
C SER A 334 14.18 -17.28 4.76
N HIS A 335 15.25 -17.72 4.10
CA HIS A 335 15.21 -18.12 2.69
C HIS A 335 14.50 -19.45 2.45
N ASP A 336 14.49 -20.34 3.45
CA ASP A 336 13.83 -21.65 3.39
C ASP A 336 12.99 -21.85 4.67
N PRO A 337 11.81 -21.22 4.73
CA PRO A 337 10.96 -21.31 5.90
C PRO A 337 10.21 -22.65 5.97
N PRO A 338 9.75 -23.08 7.17
CA PRO A 338 9.19 -24.41 7.38
C PRO A 338 7.98 -24.69 6.49
N VAL A 339 7.94 -25.85 5.84
CA VAL A 339 6.84 -26.23 4.92
C VAL A 339 5.47 -26.15 5.62
N ILE A 340 5.40 -26.56 6.89
CA ILE A 340 4.14 -26.53 7.66
C ILE A 340 3.60 -25.11 7.85
N GLN A 341 4.49 -24.13 7.98
CA GLN A 341 4.12 -22.72 8.12
C GLN A 341 3.62 -22.16 6.78
N ARG A 342 4.23 -22.55 5.65
CA ARG A 342 3.67 -22.23 4.32
C ARG A 342 2.29 -22.84 4.09
N VAL A 343 2.10 -24.10 4.45
CA VAL A 343 0.79 -24.78 4.34
C VAL A 343 -0.25 -24.05 5.18
N PHE A 344 0.11 -23.65 6.41
CA PHE A 344 -0.76 -22.84 7.26
C PHE A 344 -1.17 -21.54 6.56
N TRP A 345 -0.25 -20.80 5.95
CA TRP A 345 -0.56 -19.56 5.24
C TRP A 345 -1.41 -19.79 3.99
N ALA A 346 -1.11 -20.79 3.18
CA ALA A 346 -1.91 -21.13 1.99
C ALA A 346 -3.36 -21.48 2.35
N VAL A 347 -3.57 -22.28 3.41
CA VAL A 347 -4.91 -22.63 3.91
C VAL A 347 -5.62 -21.41 4.51
N THR A 348 -4.88 -20.56 5.23
CA THR A 348 -5.44 -19.34 5.83
C THR A 348 -5.87 -18.34 4.77
N GLU A 349 -5.13 -18.19 3.66
CA GLU A 349 -5.55 -17.39 2.50
C GLU A 349 -6.88 -17.90 1.92
N GLY A 350 -7.02 -19.22 1.72
CA GLY A 350 -8.27 -19.83 1.25
C GLY A 350 -9.45 -19.63 2.22
N ALA A 351 -9.20 -19.78 3.52
CA ALA A 351 -10.20 -19.55 4.56
C ALA A 351 -10.62 -18.07 4.63
N CYS A 352 -9.66 -17.14 4.50
CA CYS A 352 -9.92 -15.70 4.49
C CYS A 352 -10.70 -15.30 3.23
N ALA A 353 -10.31 -15.77 2.05
CA ALA A 353 -11.04 -15.56 0.80
C ALA A 353 -12.48 -16.09 0.90
N THR A 354 -12.68 -17.26 1.51
CA THR A 354 -14.01 -17.82 1.80
C THR A 354 -14.80 -16.89 2.72
N GLY A 355 -14.19 -16.43 3.82
CA GLY A 355 -14.85 -15.52 4.77
C GLY A 355 -15.27 -14.20 4.12
N LEU A 356 -14.43 -13.62 3.27
CA LEU A 356 -14.73 -12.38 2.55
C LEU A 356 -15.87 -12.58 1.54
N LEU A 357 -15.86 -13.69 0.81
CA LEU A 357 -16.90 -14.01 -0.16
C LEU A 357 -18.26 -14.23 0.53
N VAL A 358 -18.27 -14.95 1.64
CA VAL A 358 -19.48 -15.20 2.44
C VAL A 358 -19.99 -13.90 3.08
N ALA A 359 -19.09 -13.06 3.61
CA ALA A 359 -19.47 -11.79 4.22
C ALA A 359 -20.06 -10.79 3.20
N GLY A 360 -19.58 -10.82 1.95
CA GLY A 360 -20.10 -9.96 0.89
C GLY A 360 -21.44 -10.42 0.30
N GLY A 361 -21.80 -11.71 0.42
CA GLY A 361 -23.07 -12.23 -0.08
C GLY A 361 -23.27 -11.95 -1.57
N THR A 362 -24.34 -11.23 -1.91
CA THR A 362 -24.65 -10.79 -3.29
C THR A 362 -23.67 -9.74 -3.81
N ASP A 363 -23.04 -8.98 -2.93
CA ASP A 363 -22.09 -7.90 -3.25
C ASP A 363 -20.65 -8.30 -2.87
N ALA A 364 -20.29 -9.55 -3.18
CA ALA A 364 -18.96 -10.10 -2.90
C ALA A 364 -17.82 -9.21 -3.41
N LEU A 365 -18.00 -8.55 -4.56
CA LEU A 365 -17.04 -7.60 -5.12
C LEU A 365 -16.77 -6.42 -4.17
N THR A 366 -17.82 -5.78 -3.67
CA THR A 366 -17.71 -4.61 -2.77
C THR A 366 -17.03 -4.97 -1.46
N ALA A 367 -17.31 -6.16 -0.90
CA ALA A 367 -16.64 -6.63 0.31
C ALA A 367 -15.12 -6.83 0.08
N LEU A 368 -14.74 -7.41 -1.07
CA LEU A 368 -13.33 -7.59 -1.45
C LEU A 368 -12.63 -6.24 -1.66
N GLN A 369 -13.28 -5.28 -2.32
CA GLN A 369 -12.75 -3.93 -2.52
C GLN A 369 -12.55 -3.19 -1.20
N THR A 370 -13.55 -3.23 -0.32
CA THR A 370 -13.53 -2.55 0.98
C THR A 370 -12.38 -3.04 1.85
N VAL A 371 -12.16 -4.36 1.92
CA VAL A 371 -11.07 -4.94 2.72
C VAL A 371 -9.70 -4.61 2.15
N SER A 372 -9.55 -4.58 0.82
CA SER A 372 -8.33 -4.08 0.17
C SER A 372 -8.02 -2.62 0.54
N VAL A 373 -9.02 -1.74 0.52
CA VAL A 373 -8.85 -0.33 0.92
C VAL A 373 -8.50 -0.22 2.40
N ALA A 374 -9.22 -0.94 3.26
CA ALA A 374 -8.98 -0.95 4.70
C ALA A 374 -7.58 -1.46 5.07
N ALA A 375 -7.07 -2.47 4.35
CA ALA A 375 -5.73 -3.00 4.54
C ALA A 375 -4.64 -2.09 3.95
N GLY A 376 -4.91 -1.47 2.80
CA GLY A 376 -3.98 -0.58 2.11
C GLY A 376 -3.75 0.76 2.82
N LEU A 377 -4.76 1.29 3.52
CA LEU A 377 -4.67 2.57 4.23
C LEU A 377 -3.53 2.62 5.28
N PRO A 378 -3.46 1.74 6.28
CA PRO A 378 -2.35 1.75 7.25
C PRO A 378 -1.01 1.49 6.58
N TYR A 379 -0.99 0.65 5.53
CA TYR A 379 0.24 0.34 4.81
C TYR A 379 0.72 1.51 3.93
N THR A 380 -0.17 2.40 3.50
CA THR A 380 0.19 3.65 2.81
C THR A 380 1.12 4.49 3.67
N VAL A 381 0.81 4.61 4.97
CA VAL A 381 1.65 5.31 5.94
C VAL A 381 3.03 4.65 6.04
N ILE A 382 3.09 3.31 6.07
CA ILE A 382 4.35 2.55 6.06
C ILE A 382 5.17 2.87 4.81
N VAL A 383 4.56 2.81 3.62
CA VAL A 383 5.22 3.12 2.34
C VAL A 383 5.75 4.56 2.32
N CYS A 384 5.00 5.54 2.83
CA CYS A 384 5.48 6.92 2.94
C CYS A 384 6.74 7.02 3.81
N PHE A 385 6.80 6.32 4.95
CA PHE A 385 8.02 6.27 5.76
C PHE A 385 9.14 5.50 5.05
N MET A 386 8.85 4.47 4.27
CA MET A 386 9.85 3.77 3.47
C MET A 386 10.49 4.68 2.42
N CYS A 387 9.76 5.64 1.83
CA CYS A 387 10.37 6.67 0.98
C CYS A 387 11.46 7.45 1.72
N VAL A 388 11.18 7.88 2.95
CA VAL A 388 12.14 8.63 3.79
C VAL A 388 13.29 7.72 4.21
N ALA A 389 13.02 6.47 4.56
CA ALA A 389 14.02 5.49 4.94
C ALA A 389 15.00 5.23 3.80
N LEU A 390 14.51 5.04 2.58
CA LEU A 390 15.32 4.85 1.38
C LEU A 390 16.18 6.07 1.10
N TRP A 391 15.59 7.27 1.14
CA TRP A 391 16.34 8.50 0.95
C TRP A 391 17.48 8.65 1.97
N LYS A 392 17.19 8.40 3.25
CA LYS A 392 18.20 8.46 4.32
C LYS A 392 19.29 7.40 4.15
N ALA A 393 18.91 6.17 3.79
CA ALA A 393 19.85 5.07 3.57
C ALA A 393 20.84 5.41 2.46
N ILE A 394 20.33 5.80 1.29
CA ILE A 394 21.16 6.17 0.13
C ILE A 394 22.02 7.40 0.42
N THR A 395 21.46 8.43 1.06
CA THR A 395 22.19 9.67 1.36
C THR A 395 23.32 9.42 2.36
N SER A 396 23.10 8.54 3.35
CA SER A 396 24.13 8.22 4.36
C SER A 396 25.35 7.52 3.75
N GLU A 397 25.17 6.70 2.71
CA GLU A 397 26.29 6.14 1.96
C GLU A 397 26.93 7.16 1.00
N GLY A 398 26.13 8.07 0.44
CA GLY A 398 26.61 9.08 -0.52
C GLY A 398 27.40 10.23 0.11
N ASN A 399 27.21 10.51 1.40
CA ASN A 399 27.91 11.55 2.13
C ASN A 399 28.19 11.13 3.59
N PRO A 400 29.23 10.31 3.82
CA PRO A 400 29.54 9.75 5.14
C PRO A 400 29.93 10.81 6.18
N ASP A 401 30.39 11.99 5.76
CA ASP A 401 30.84 13.07 6.65
C ASP A 401 29.72 14.00 7.13
N ARG A 402 28.46 13.80 6.67
CA ARG A 402 27.32 14.57 7.14
C ARG A 402 26.95 14.14 8.57
N LYS A 403 27.63 14.70 9.58
CA LYS A 403 27.15 14.71 10.97
C LYS A 403 25.76 15.34 10.97
N SER A 404 24.71 14.59 11.32
CA SER A 404 23.37 15.15 11.38
C SER A 404 23.28 16.14 12.54
N SER A 405 23.19 17.44 12.26
CA SER A 405 22.73 18.49 13.18
C SER A 405 21.22 18.35 13.40
N GLY A 406 20.75 17.15 13.73
CA GLY A 406 19.34 16.87 13.99
C GLY A 406 18.98 17.12 15.45
N PHE A 407 17.67 17.14 15.74
CA PHE A 407 17.20 17.04 17.13
C PHE A 407 17.80 15.79 17.82
N LEU A 408 18.13 15.91 19.11
CA LEU A 408 18.76 14.85 19.92
C LEU A 408 17.89 13.59 20.00
N THR A 409 16.58 13.77 19.96
CA THR A 409 15.61 12.67 19.98
C THR A 409 14.89 12.58 18.65
N SER A 410 14.55 11.35 18.24
CA SER A 410 13.68 11.12 17.08
C SER A 410 12.24 11.54 17.40
N LEU A 411 11.46 11.95 16.39
CA LEU A 411 10.03 12.25 16.55
C LEU A 411 9.27 11.07 17.20
N PHE A 412 9.63 9.84 16.83
CA PHE A 412 8.97 8.64 17.36
C PHE A 412 9.66 8.08 18.61
N HIS A 413 10.30 8.95 19.41
CA HIS A 413 11.03 8.52 20.61
C HIS A 413 10.14 7.83 21.67
N VAL A 414 8.83 8.10 21.70
CA VAL A 414 7.91 7.44 22.64
C VAL A 414 7.83 5.93 22.40
N PHE A 415 7.92 5.48 21.15
CA PHE A 415 7.84 4.07 20.78
C PHE A 415 9.19 3.33 20.95
N THR A 416 10.15 3.93 21.65
CA THR A 416 11.48 3.35 21.86
C THR A 416 11.50 2.45 23.08
N PHE A 417 12.02 1.23 22.94
CA PHE A 417 12.11 0.26 24.04
C PHE A 417 13.32 0.52 24.97
N PRO A 418 13.21 0.21 26.28
CA PRO A 418 12.00 -0.26 26.96
C PRO A 418 10.90 0.82 26.98
N LEU A 419 9.66 0.39 26.74
CA LEU A 419 8.50 1.26 26.86
C LEU A 419 8.35 1.57 28.35
N SER A 420 8.69 2.78 28.76
CA SER A 420 8.50 3.19 30.14
C SER A 420 7.15 3.86 30.30
N LEU A 421 6.52 3.66 31.47
CA LEU A 421 5.29 4.35 31.83
C LEU A 421 5.46 5.88 31.69
N GLN A 422 6.67 6.38 31.95
CA GLN A 422 7.02 7.79 31.79
C GLN A 422 6.92 8.27 30.34
N LYS A 423 7.45 7.51 29.35
CA LYS A 423 7.34 7.90 27.93
C LYS A 423 5.88 7.94 27.45
N LEU A 424 5.07 7.00 27.93
CA LEU A 424 3.62 6.99 27.66
C LEU A 424 2.92 8.18 28.31
N LEU A 425 3.27 8.49 29.56
CA LEU A 425 2.74 9.65 30.27
C LEU A 425 3.12 10.96 29.57
N ASP A 426 4.37 11.09 29.11
CA ASP A 426 4.85 12.25 28.36
C ASP A 426 4.06 12.44 27.05
N LEU A 427 3.76 11.35 26.34
CA LEU A 427 2.89 11.40 25.15
C LEU A 427 1.46 11.81 25.50
N VAL A 428 0.88 11.25 26.57
CA VAL A 428 -0.46 11.64 27.03
C VAL A 428 -0.48 13.13 27.37
N ILE A 429 0.55 13.65 28.02
CA ILE A 429 0.72 15.09 28.31
C ILE A 429 0.82 15.88 27.00
N ALA A 430 1.62 15.42 26.02
CA ALA A 430 1.76 16.10 24.74
C ALA A 430 0.46 16.11 23.91
N VAL A 431 -0.43 15.12 24.09
CA VAL A 431 -1.74 15.06 23.44
C VAL A 431 -2.78 15.93 24.16
N THR A 432 -2.82 15.88 25.50
CA THR A 432 -3.89 16.48 26.30
C THR A 432 -3.59 17.91 26.77
N ILE A 433 -2.32 18.20 27.05
CA ILE A 433 -1.83 19.47 27.60
C ILE A 433 -0.57 19.90 26.84
N PRO A 434 -0.61 20.06 25.50
CA PRO A 434 0.59 20.33 24.70
C PRO A 434 1.30 21.65 25.04
N TRP A 435 0.56 22.63 25.57
CA TRP A 435 1.11 23.93 25.94
C TRP A 435 2.17 23.86 27.04
N LEU A 436 2.18 22.81 27.85
CA LEU A 436 3.12 22.64 28.95
C LEU A 436 4.54 22.26 28.47
N PRO A 437 4.75 21.13 27.75
CA PRO A 437 6.02 20.80 27.11
C PRO A 437 6.49 21.88 26.10
N ALA A 438 5.62 22.35 25.21
CA ALA A 438 5.99 23.37 24.23
C ALA A 438 6.31 24.73 24.87
N GLY A 439 5.58 25.10 25.92
CA GLY A 439 5.81 26.34 26.67
C GLY A 439 7.11 26.32 27.46
N ARG A 440 7.48 25.17 28.07
CA ARG A 440 8.80 24.97 28.70
C ARG A 440 9.93 25.17 27.71
N ALA A 441 9.79 24.64 26.50
CA ALA A 441 10.79 24.80 25.46
C ALA A 441 10.91 26.26 24.96
N SER A 442 9.78 26.93 24.73
CA SER A 442 9.76 28.34 24.32
C SER A 442 10.36 29.27 25.38
N ALA A 443 10.08 29.03 26.66
CA ALA A 443 10.61 29.85 27.76
C ALA A 443 12.14 29.83 27.83
N LYS A 444 12.74 28.65 27.58
CA LYS A 444 14.19 28.45 27.63
C LYS A 444 14.93 29.10 26.47
N VAL A 445 14.37 29.03 25.25
CA VAL A 445 15.03 29.57 24.06
C VAL A 445 14.75 31.06 23.86
N GLY A 446 13.53 31.50 24.11
CA GLY A 446 13.10 32.87 23.81
C GLY A 446 13.36 33.90 24.93
N GLY A 447 13.87 33.48 26.09
CA GLY A 447 14.05 34.36 27.26
C GLY A 447 12.75 34.97 27.81
N ARG A 448 11.59 34.45 27.36
CA ARG A 448 10.25 34.92 27.74
C ARG A 448 9.82 34.25 29.04
N LYS A 449 9.02 34.95 29.85
CA LYS A 449 8.41 34.36 31.05
C LYS A 449 7.51 33.18 30.62
N MET A 450 7.74 32.02 31.23
CA MET A 450 7.15 30.73 30.85
C MET A 450 5.62 30.75 30.70
N TYR A 451 4.90 31.53 31.51
CA TYR A 451 3.43 31.59 31.44
C TYR A 451 2.90 32.22 30.15
N VAL A 452 3.64 33.10 29.47
CA VAL A 452 3.16 33.80 28.26
C VAL A 452 2.93 32.82 27.09
N PRO A 453 3.92 32.02 26.65
CA PRO A 453 3.71 31.04 25.58
C PRO A 453 2.76 29.92 26.00
N MET A 454 2.78 29.51 27.28
CA MET A 454 1.86 28.50 27.79
C MET A 454 0.40 28.94 27.71
N VAL A 455 0.07 30.14 28.21
CA VAL A 455 -1.32 30.66 28.19
C VAL A 455 -1.77 30.87 26.76
N THR A 456 -0.91 31.41 25.89
CA THR A 456 -1.26 31.62 24.47
C THR A 456 -1.65 30.31 23.79
N MET A 457 -0.84 29.25 23.93
CA MET A 457 -1.17 27.95 23.38
C MET A 457 -2.36 27.28 24.06
N ALA A 458 -2.48 27.40 25.39
CA ALA A 458 -3.60 26.85 26.13
C ALA A 458 -4.92 27.47 25.66
N VAL A 459 -4.95 28.79 25.45
CA VAL A 459 -6.13 29.48 24.91
C VAL A 459 -6.47 28.93 23.53
N LEU A 460 -5.51 28.87 22.60
CA LEU A 460 -5.77 28.37 21.25
C LEU A 460 -6.25 26.91 21.24
N PHE A 461 -5.53 26.01 21.92
CA PHE A 461 -5.86 24.59 21.93
C PHE A 461 -7.17 24.29 22.66
N ASN A 462 -7.39 24.86 23.85
CA ASN A 462 -8.64 24.63 24.58
C ASN A 462 -9.83 25.29 23.87
N THR A 463 -9.65 26.44 23.23
CA THR A 463 -10.71 27.07 22.43
C THR A 463 -11.12 26.15 21.27
N PHE A 464 -10.17 25.54 20.56
CA PHE A 464 -10.47 24.53 19.55
C PHE A 464 -11.31 23.37 20.12
N ILE A 465 -10.89 22.78 21.25
CA ILE A 465 -11.62 21.67 21.89
C ILE A 465 -13.04 22.10 22.32
N ILE A 466 -13.17 23.28 22.92
CA ILE A 466 -14.48 23.82 23.33
C ILE A 466 -15.38 24.01 22.11
N LEU A 467 -14.87 24.59 21.02
CA LEU A 467 -15.64 24.80 19.79
C LEU A 467 -16.06 23.47 19.13
N LEU A 468 -15.21 22.44 19.18
CA LEU A 468 -15.60 21.09 18.75
C LEU A 468 -16.68 20.47 19.63
N ILE A 469 -16.69 20.71 20.94
CA ILE A 469 -17.76 20.23 21.83
C ILE A 469 -19.06 20.98 21.54
N LEU A 470 -18.97 22.30 21.30
CA LEU A 470 -20.09 23.18 20.98
C LEU A 470 -20.70 22.91 19.60
N GLN A 471 -20.05 22.12 18.73
CA GLN A 471 -20.62 21.70 17.46
C GLN A 471 -21.98 20.98 17.61
N LYS A 472 -22.24 20.40 18.80
CA LYS A 472 -23.54 19.77 19.11
C LYS A 472 -24.69 20.77 19.19
N VAL A 473 -24.39 22.06 19.39
CA VAL A 473 -25.38 23.14 19.47
C VAL A 473 -25.56 23.78 18.09
N GLU A 474 -24.46 24.07 17.41
CA GLU A 474 -24.44 24.66 16.07
C GLU A 474 -23.25 24.09 15.30
N THR A 475 -23.51 23.46 14.16
CA THR A 475 -22.50 22.71 13.40
C THR A 475 -21.38 23.61 12.90
N ASP A 476 -21.71 24.87 12.58
CA ASP A 476 -20.79 25.80 11.95
C ASP A 476 -19.67 26.29 12.90
N ILE A 477 -19.89 26.15 14.22
CA ILE A 477 -18.90 26.54 15.24
C ILE A 477 -17.63 25.69 15.13
N ALA A 478 -17.74 24.44 14.66
CA ALA A 478 -16.57 23.58 14.45
C ALA A 478 -15.58 24.17 13.43
N TYR A 479 -16.07 24.88 12.40
CA TYR A 479 -15.22 25.50 11.38
C TYR A 479 -14.34 26.61 11.97
N ILE A 480 -14.89 27.41 12.89
CA ILE A 480 -14.11 28.40 13.65
C ILE A 480 -13.06 27.69 14.51
N GLY A 481 -13.43 26.56 15.12
CA GLY A 481 -12.50 25.70 15.86
C GLY A 481 -11.29 25.29 15.02
N TRP A 482 -11.51 24.80 13.80
CA TRP A 482 -10.43 24.42 12.89
C TRP A 482 -9.51 25.59 12.53
N VAL A 483 -10.05 26.80 12.34
CA VAL A 483 -9.23 28.01 12.13
C VAL A 483 -8.36 28.33 13.35
N VAL A 484 -8.92 28.22 14.56
CA VAL A 484 -8.17 28.43 15.80
C VAL A 484 -7.04 27.40 15.94
N LEU A 485 -7.28 26.14 15.56
CA LEU A 485 -6.24 25.10 15.54
C LEU A 485 -5.08 25.43 14.60
N MET A 486 -5.35 26.03 13.43
CA MET A 486 -4.29 26.49 12.52
C MET A 486 -3.42 27.57 13.15
N GLY A 487 -4.02 28.47 13.95
CA GLY A 487 -3.28 29.44 14.76
C GLY A 487 -2.38 28.77 15.80
N TYR A 488 -2.85 27.71 16.44
CA TYR A 488 -2.03 26.88 17.35
C TYR A 488 -0.84 26.23 16.62
N PHE A 489 -1.07 25.59 15.46
CA PHE A 489 0.00 24.97 14.67
C PHE A 489 1.04 25.99 14.22
N ALA A 490 0.62 27.18 13.76
CA ALA A 490 1.54 28.25 13.38
C ALA A 490 2.40 28.71 14.58
N TYR A 491 1.82 28.81 15.77
CA TYR A 491 2.54 29.23 16.98
C TYR A 491 3.59 28.19 17.40
N VAL A 492 3.23 26.90 17.44
CA VAL A 492 4.16 25.81 17.78
C VAL A 492 5.27 25.68 16.73
N THR A 493 4.95 25.89 15.46
CA THR A 493 5.93 25.95 14.36
C THR A 493 6.96 27.05 14.60
N GLY A 494 6.52 28.24 15.06
CA GLY A 494 7.41 29.34 15.42
C GLY A 494 8.41 28.95 16.51
N ILE A 495 7.95 28.26 17.56
CA ILE A 495 8.81 27.78 18.65
C ILE A 495 9.80 26.75 18.15
N ARG A 496 9.36 25.82 17.31
CA ARG A 496 10.25 24.82 16.72
C ARG A 496 11.35 25.46 15.88
N ALA A 497 11.01 26.50 15.11
CA ALA A 497 11.98 27.26 14.34
C ALA A 497 12.97 28.05 15.22
N GLU A 498 12.51 28.62 16.34
CA GLU A 498 13.37 29.27 17.33
C GLU A 498 14.36 28.26 17.96
N VAL A 499 13.87 27.09 18.37
CA VAL A 499 14.71 26.00 18.89
C VAL A 499 15.75 25.58 17.85
N ARG A 500 15.37 25.38 16.58
CA ARG A 500 16.35 25.01 15.56
C ARG A 500 17.44 26.05 15.37
N LYS A 501 17.09 27.34 15.38
CA LYS A 501 18.07 28.43 15.29
C LYS A 501 19.01 28.46 16.49
N ALA A 502 18.48 28.23 17.69
CA ALA A 502 19.28 28.26 18.92
C ALA A 502 20.29 27.10 19.03
N PHE A 503 19.98 25.94 18.44
CA PHE A 503 20.80 24.73 18.51
C PHE A 503 21.46 24.35 17.17
N GLU A 504 21.47 25.28 16.20
CA GLU A 504 22.05 25.06 14.86
C GLU A 504 21.53 23.79 14.16
N ILE A 505 20.24 23.48 14.36
CA ILE A 505 19.59 22.27 13.81
C ILE A 505 19.16 22.51 12.36
N ASP A 506 19.57 21.61 11.47
CA ASP A 506 19.19 21.61 10.06
C ASP A 506 17.66 21.55 9.88
N GLY A 507 17.11 22.42 9.02
CA GLY A 507 15.70 22.35 8.61
C GLY A 507 15.15 23.67 8.07
N ASN A 508 13.88 23.69 7.71
CA ASN A 508 13.19 24.91 7.29
C ASN A 508 11.78 25.02 7.91
N MET A 509 11.20 26.23 7.83
CA MET A 509 9.89 26.53 8.44
C MET A 509 8.76 25.68 7.86
N PHE A 510 8.84 25.33 6.57
CA PHE A 510 7.84 24.46 5.93
C PHE A 510 7.88 23.03 6.50
N GLN A 511 9.08 22.46 6.70
CA GLN A 511 9.25 21.16 7.35
C GLN A 511 8.73 21.18 8.79
N ASP A 512 9.03 22.24 9.55
CA ASP A 512 8.50 22.38 10.91
C ASP A 512 6.98 22.45 10.93
N PHE A 513 6.39 23.20 9.99
CA PHE A 513 4.95 23.33 9.88
C PHE A 513 4.28 21.97 9.59
N LEU A 514 4.81 21.21 8.63
CA LEU A 514 4.27 19.87 8.32
C LEU A 514 4.43 18.90 9.51
N VAL A 515 5.57 18.92 10.18
CA VAL A 515 5.82 18.09 11.38
C VAL A 515 4.85 18.45 12.50
N VAL A 516 4.61 19.74 12.74
CA VAL A 516 3.66 20.20 13.76
C VAL A 516 2.23 19.88 13.35
N MET A 517 1.85 20.08 12.10
CA MET A 517 0.47 19.85 11.64
C MET A 517 0.08 18.37 11.68
N PHE A 518 0.96 17.47 11.21
CA PHE A 518 0.66 16.04 11.11
C PHE A 518 1.11 15.22 12.32
N LEU A 519 2.14 15.66 13.04
CA LEU A 519 2.78 14.91 14.13
C LEU A 519 2.88 15.75 15.41
N HIS A 520 1.91 16.63 15.67
CA HIS A 520 1.96 17.59 16.77
C HIS A 520 2.37 17.03 18.14
N PRO A 521 1.88 15.86 18.62
CA PRO A 521 2.24 15.39 19.95
C PRO A 521 3.72 15.00 20.01
N PHE A 522 4.22 14.39 18.93
CA PHE A 522 5.62 14.00 18.77
C PHE A 522 6.53 15.21 18.61
N ALA A 523 6.09 16.22 17.86
CA ALA A 523 6.82 17.47 17.68
C ALA A 523 7.00 18.22 19.00
N VAL A 524 5.96 18.24 19.83
CA VAL A 524 5.94 18.89 21.13
C VAL A 524 6.77 18.12 22.17
N ASP A 525 6.67 16.79 22.25
CA ASP A 525 7.53 15.97 23.12
C ASP A 525 9.01 16.11 22.74
N GLN A 526 9.34 16.11 21.45
CA GLN A 526 10.71 16.30 20.98
C GLN A 526 11.29 17.65 21.39
N LEU A 527 10.49 18.73 21.37
CA LEU A 527 10.91 20.06 21.80
C LEU A 527 11.25 20.09 23.30
N ASP A 528 10.42 19.49 24.15
CA ASP A 528 10.66 19.47 25.60
C ASP A 528 11.90 18.63 25.94
N ARG A 529 12.08 17.48 25.27
CA ARG A 529 13.25 16.61 25.47
C ARG A 529 14.56 17.25 25.05
N GLN A 530 14.59 17.96 23.93
CA GLN A 530 15.79 18.71 23.49
C GLN A 530 16.27 19.64 24.61
N MET A 531 15.34 20.23 25.35
CA MET A 531 15.64 21.20 26.41
C MET A 531 15.97 20.55 27.75
N LEU A 532 15.55 19.31 27.99
CA LEU A 532 15.89 18.55 29.18
C LEU A 532 17.31 17.99 29.10
N TYR A 533 17.69 17.47 27.92
CA TYR A 533 19.00 16.83 27.72
C TYR A 533 20.17 17.81 27.88
N GLU A 534 20.02 19.03 27.36
CA GLU A 534 21.02 20.10 27.47
C GLU A 534 21.19 20.61 28.90
N ARG A 535 20.13 20.57 29.72
CA ARG A 535 20.24 20.91 31.15
C ARG A 535 21.17 19.92 31.85
N THR A 536 20.99 18.63 31.62
CA THR A 536 21.86 17.58 32.16
C THR A 536 23.31 17.71 31.70
N MET A 537 23.57 18.16 30.46
CA MET A 537 24.93 18.38 29.96
C MET A 537 25.59 19.63 30.54
N ASN A 538 24.86 20.74 30.68
CA ASN A 538 25.37 21.95 31.31
C ASN A 538 25.57 21.77 32.82
N ASP A 539 24.65 21.10 33.51
CA ASP A 539 24.78 20.77 34.94
C ASP A 539 25.96 19.80 35.18
N ALA A 540 26.27 18.88 34.23
CA ALA A 540 27.44 18.00 34.30
C ALA A 540 28.78 18.72 34.03
N ASN A 541 28.77 19.79 33.22
CA ASN A 541 29.96 20.61 32.94
C ASN A 541 30.27 21.64 34.05
N ASP A 542 29.28 22.06 34.85
CA ASP A 542 29.43 23.12 35.86
C ASP A 542 29.78 22.65 37.29
N GLY A 543 29.88 21.34 37.58
CA GLY A 543 30.52 20.90 38.84
C GLY A 543 30.24 19.49 39.35
N ALA A 544 31.33 18.75 39.58
CA ALA A 544 31.52 17.73 40.62
C ALA A 544 30.77 16.38 40.54
N GLU A 545 30.62 15.77 39.36
CA GLU A 545 30.28 14.33 39.25
C GLU A 545 31.11 13.58 38.18
N MET A 546 32.27 14.11 37.79
CA MET A 546 33.12 13.45 36.77
C MET A 546 33.85 12.19 37.31
N GLN A 547 34.06 12.08 38.63
CA GLN A 547 34.78 10.95 39.23
C GLN A 547 33.91 9.73 39.53
N ASP A 548 32.61 9.89 39.80
CA ASP A 548 31.71 8.75 40.06
C ASP A 548 31.11 8.16 38.78
N PHE A 549 31.08 8.93 37.68
CA PHE A 549 30.62 8.43 36.37
C PHE A 549 31.71 7.62 35.64
N GLU A 550 32.98 8.03 35.69
CA GLU A 550 34.10 7.25 35.12
C GLU A 550 34.31 5.90 35.81
N ARG A 551 34.01 5.83 37.11
CA ARG A 551 34.10 4.59 37.91
C ARG A 551 32.96 3.61 37.63
N ASN A 552 31.75 4.11 37.37
CA ASN A 552 30.62 3.28 36.97
C ASN A 552 30.67 2.86 35.50
N ALA A 553 31.27 3.66 34.61
CA ALA A 553 31.45 3.31 33.20
C ALA A 553 32.45 2.16 33.00
N THR A 554 33.53 2.13 33.80
CA THR A 554 34.52 1.04 33.78
C THR A 554 33.96 -0.28 34.34
N ASP A 555 33.11 -0.24 35.37
CA ASP A 555 32.41 -1.43 35.91
C ASP A 555 31.35 -2.01 34.94
N ILE A 556 30.80 -1.20 34.04
CA ILE A 556 29.85 -1.65 33.00
C ILE A 556 30.60 -2.25 31.81
N GLU A 557 31.74 -1.68 31.40
CA GLU A 557 32.60 -2.25 30.36
C GLU A 557 33.18 -3.61 30.78
N GLU A 558 33.59 -3.80 32.04
CA GLU A 558 34.04 -5.11 32.52
C GLU A 558 32.92 -6.17 32.54
N LYS A 559 31.68 -5.78 32.87
CA LYS A 559 30.52 -6.68 32.85
C LYS A 559 30.06 -7.04 31.42
N GLU A 560 30.11 -6.10 30.48
CA GLU A 560 29.81 -6.40 29.07
C GLU A 560 30.89 -7.27 28.40
N THR A 561 32.15 -7.14 28.83
CA THR A 561 33.25 -7.98 28.33
C THR A 561 33.18 -9.41 28.89
N PHE A 562 32.64 -9.60 30.09
CA PHE A 562 32.40 -10.92 30.68
C PHE A 562 31.23 -11.66 30.00
N ILE A 563 30.14 -10.95 29.66
CA ILE A 563 28.98 -11.53 28.95
C ILE A 563 29.30 -11.89 27.50
N LYS A 564 30.25 -11.20 26.84
CA LYS A 564 30.71 -11.56 25.48
C LYS A 564 31.69 -12.75 25.45
N ARG A 565 32.15 -13.25 26.61
CA ARG A 565 33.08 -14.39 26.72
C ARG A 565 32.47 -15.65 27.35
N SER A 566 31.22 -15.61 27.80
CA SER A 566 30.39 -16.78 28.17
C SER A 566 29.35 -17.06 27.10
#